data_AF-A0A8T4T3I0-F1
#
_entry.id   AF-A0A8T4T3I0-F1
#
_cell.length_a   1.000
_cell.length_b   1.000
_cell.length_c   1.000
_cell.angle_alpha   90.00
_cell.angle_beta   90.00
_cell.angle_gamma   90.00
#
_symmetry.space_group_name_H-M   'P 1'
#
loop_
_entity.id
_entity.type
_entity.pdbx_description
1 polymer ?
#
loop_
_entity_poly.entity_id
_entity_poly.type
_entity_poly.pdbx_seq_one_letter_code
_entity_poly.pdbx_strand_id
1 'polypeptide(L)' 'MKEKMHIYYDNESDYLEIRFGEPTESRYEKIGPDTYVRIDEKTGKKKGYAIFNIQKSTSKLKELNVEIPIAAK' A
#
# COMPACT_ATOMS: atom_id res chain seq x y z
N MET A 1 -0.60 -20.03 5.70
CA MET A 1 -1.04 -19.80 4.30
C MET A 1 -0.05 -18.83 3.67
N LYS A 2 0.36 -19.02 2.40
CA LYS A 2 1.27 -18.07 1.73
C LYS A 2 0.50 -16.78 1.45
N GLU A 3 0.73 -15.75 2.25
CA GLU A 3 0.22 -14.41 1.94
C GLU A 3 0.82 -13.98 0.59
N LYS A 4 -0.05 -13.81 -0.42
CA LYS A 4 0.36 -13.32 -1.72
C LYS A 4 0.39 -11.79 -1.69
N MET A 5 1.44 -11.23 -2.27
CA MET A 5 1.53 -9.80 -2.52
C MET A 5 0.89 -9.52 -3.88
N HIS A 6 -0.04 -8.58 -3.91
CA HIS A 6 -0.69 -8.09 -5.10
C HIS A 6 -0.22 -6.66 -5.35
N ILE A 7 0.37 -6.43 -6.52
CA ILE A 7 0.85 -5.11 -6.95
C ILE A 7 0.07 -4.74 -8.19
N TYR A 8 -0.61 -3.60 -8.15
CA TYR A 8 -1.40 -3.07 -9.25
C TYR A 8 -0.96 -1.63 -9.52
N TYR A 9 -0.63 -1.32 -10.78
CA TYR A 9 -0.29 0.04 -11.20
C TYR A 9 -1.24 0.49 -12.31
N ASP A 10 -1.86 1.64 -12.11
CA ASP A 10 -2.71 2.33 -13.06
C ASP A 10 -1.96 3.55 -13.61
N ASN A 11 -1.65 3.52 -14.90
CA ASN A 11 -0.89 4.59 -15.53
C ASN A 11 -1.74 5.87 -15.73
N GLU A 12 -3.03 5.72 -16.08
CA GLU A 12 -3.92 6.85 -16.36
C GLU A 12 -4.13 7.71 -15.11
N SER A 13 -4.38 7.05 -13.98
CA SER A 13 -4.59 7.68 -12.68
C SER A 13 -3.30 7.94 -11.90
N ASP A 14 -2.15 7.48 -12.44
CA ASP A 14 -0.83 7.50 -11.78
C ASP A 14 -0.90 6.94 -10.34
N TYR A 15 -1.47 5.74 -10.21
CA TYR A 15 -1.83 5.12 -8.95
C TYR A 15 -1.18 3.74 -8.80
N LEU A 16 -0.48 3.51 -7.70
CA LEU A 16 0.03 2.19 -7.31
C LEU A 16 -0.68 1.70 -6.06
N GLU A 17 -1.18 0.48 -6.16
CA GLU A 17 -1.73 -0.26 -5.05
C GLU A 17 -0.87 -1.49 -4.76
N ILE A 18 -0.53 -1.65 -3.49
CA ILE A 18 0.13 -2.84 -2.96
C ILE A 18 -0.82 -3.43 -1.92
N ARG A 19 -1.18 -4.71 -2.04
CA ARG A 19 -2.02 -5.44 -1.09
C ARG A 19 -1.34 -6.72 -0.64
N PHE A 20 -1.53 -7.08 0.62
CA PHE A 20 -1.02 -8.30 1.22
C PHE A 20 -2.18 -9.19 1.66
N GLY A 21 -2.19 -10.44 1.16
CA GLY A 21 -3.22 -11.41 1.52
C GLY A 21 -4.58 -11.11 0.87
N GLU A 22 -5.65 -11.53 1.55
CA GLU A 22 -7.02 -11.40 1.05
C GLU A 22 -7.57 -9.98 1.23
N PRO A 23 -8.43 -9.51 0.29
CA PRO A 23 -9.08 -8.21 0.41
C PRO A 23 -10.02 -8.21 1.61
N THR A 24 -9.74 -7.35 2.57
CA THR A 24 -10.59 -7.11 3.75
C THR A 24 -11.02 -5.65 3.80
N GLU A 25 -12.08 -5.39 4.56
CA GLU A 25 -12.45 -4.03 4.96
C GLU A 25 -11.25 -3.37 5.66
N SER A 26 -10.76 -2.31 5.04
CA SER A 26 -9.55 -1.62 5.47
C SER A 26 -9.78 -0.13 5.37
N ARG A 27 -9.32 0.59 6.38
CA ARG A 27 -9.25 2.04 6.36
C ARG A 27 -7.92 2.50 5.74
N TYR A 28 -7.94 3.66 5.10
CA TYR A 28 -6.72 4.31 4.59
C TYR A 28 -6.22 5.32 5.61
N GLU A 29 -4.96 5.21 5.99
CA GLU A 29 -4.30 6.15 6.89
C GLU A 29 -3.16 6.83 6.14
N LYS A 30 -3.13 8.16 6.15
CA LYS A 30 -2.13 8.93 5.39
C LYS A 30 -0.79 8.87 6.12
N ILE A 31 0.25 8.37 5.44
CA ILE A 31 1.61 8.23 5.99
C ILE A 31 2.65 9.10 5.27
N GLY A 32 2.27 9.72 4.16
CA GLY A 32 3.17 10.58 3.40
C GLY A 32 2.44 11.47 2.39
N PRO A 33 3.19 12.25 1.59
CA PRO A 33 2.65 12.93 0.42
C PRO A 33 2.11 11.87 -0.54
N ASP A 34 0.82 11.99 -0.86
CA ASP A 34 0.11 11.08 -1.77
C ASP A 34 0.22 9.58 -1.42
N THR A 35 0.61 9.25 -0.18
CA THR A 35 0.92 7.89 0.27
C THR A 35 0.06 7.53 1.46
N TYR A 36 -0.59 6.37 1.37
CA TYR A 36 -1.55 5.87 2.34
C TYR A 36 -1.24 4.41 2.67
N VAL A 37 -1.35 4.05 3.94
CA VAL A 37 -1.33 2.65 4.39
C VAL A 37 -2.77 2.16 4.55
N ARG A 38 -3.02 0.92 4.11
CA ARG A 38 -4.28 0.22 4.33
C ARG A 38 -4.17 -0.56 5.62
N ILE A 39 -5.06 -0.31 6.56
CA ILE A 39 -5.09 -0.98 7.86
C ILE A 39 -6.41 -1.73 7.98
N ASP A 40 -6.35 -3.03 8.25
CA ASP A 40 -7.52 -3.86 8.54
C ASP A 40 -8.23 -3.30 9.78
N GLU A 41 -9.52 -2.97 9.65
CA GLU A 41 -10.25 -2.36 10.77
C GLU A 41 -10.51 -3.33 11.93
N LYS A 42 -10.55 -4.63 11.65
CA LYS A 42 -10.85 -5.66 12.66
C LYS A 42 -9.60 -6.05 13.45
N THR A 43 -8.46 -6.16 12.78
CA THR A 43 -7.21 -6.64 13.39
C THR A 43 -6.16 -5.56 13.62
N GLY A 44 -6.34 -4.36 13.07
CA GLY A 44 -5.33 -3.28 13.10
C GLY A 44 -4.06 -3.61 12.31
N LYS A 45 -4.08 -4.62 11.43
CA LYS A 45 -2.89 -5.06 10.70
C LYS A 45 -2.74 -4.26 9.40
N LYS A 46 -1.50 -3.91 9.05
CA LYS A 46 -1.18 -3.31 7.75
C LYS A 46 -1.45 -4.33 6.64
N LYS A 47 -2.40 -4.02 5.77
CA LYS A 47 -2.87 -4.86 4.66
C LYS A 47 -2.39 -4.40 3.30
N GLY A 48 -1.75 -3.24 3.21
CA GLY A 48 -1.30 -2.71 1.94
C GLY A 48 -0.93 -1.25 1.98
N TYR A 49 -0.64 -0.72 0.81
CA TYR A 49 -0.30 0.68 0.56
C TYR A 49 -0.98 1.16 -0.70
N ALA A 50 -1.39 2.42 -0.70
CA ALA A 50 -2.00 3.11 -1.82
C ALA A 50 -1.21 4.40 -2.05
N ILE A 51 -0.71 4.58 -3.25
CA ILE A 51 0.22 5.65 -3.61
C ILE A 51 -0.31 6.31 -4.86
N PHE A 52 -0.53 7.60 -4.77
CA PHE A 52 -1.01 8.43 -5.86
C PHE A 52 0.12 9.29 -6.39
N ASN A 53 -0.04 9.79 -7.62
CA ASN A 53 0.88 10.75 -8.24
C ASN A 53 2.35 10.28 -8.20
N ILE A 54 2.64 9.01 -8.47
CA ILE A 54 4.02 8.49 -8.41
C ILE A 54 4.91 9.17 -9.45
N GLN A 55 4.44 9.30 -10.68
CA GLN A 55 5.14 9.99 -11.75
C GLN A 55 5.00 11.51 -11.63
N LYS A 56 3.84 12.00 -11.16
CA LYS A 56 3.49 13.43 -11.13
C LYS A 56 3.93 14.17 -9.87
N SER A 57 4.29 13.48 -8.79
CA SER A 57 4.71 14.13 -7.54
C SER A 57 5.97 14.95 -7.76
N THR A 58 5.90 16.23 -7.35
CA THR A 58 7.01 17.20 -7.35
C THR A 58 8.22 16.69 -6.56
N SER A 59 7.96 15.89 -5.53
CA SER A 59 8.94 15.01 -4.91
C SER A 59 8.87 13.68 -5.64
N LYS A 60 9.65 13.49 -6.71
CA LYS A 60 9.85 12.17 -7.33
C LYS A 60 9.99 11.17 -6.19
N LEU A 61 9.09 10.20 -6.09
CA LEU A 61 9.06 9.24 -5.00
C LEU A 61 10.37 8.43 -5.09
N LYS A 62 11.43 8.92 -4.42
CA LYS A 62 12.79 8.36 -4.54
C LYS A 62 12.91 7.08 -3.76
N GLU A 63 12.20 7.00 -2.64
CA GLU A 63 12.22 5.87 -1.73
C GLU A 63 10.86 5.77 -1.04
N LEU A 64 10.33 4.54 -0.96
CA LEU A 64 9.14 4.22 -0.23
C LEU A 64 9.48 3.11 0.76
N ASN A 65 9.62 3.47 2.04
CA ASN A 65 9.81 2.50 3.10
C ASN A 65 8.44 1.95 3.53
N VAL A 66 8.13 0.74 3.07
CA VAL A 66 6.95 -0.01 3.47
C VAL A 66 7.32 -1.14 4.40
N GLU A 67 6.61 -1.25 5.51
CA GLU A 67 6.70 -2.40 6.41
C GLU A 67 5.82 -3.51 5.84
N ILE A 68 6.49 -4.51 5.25
CA ILE A 68 5.81 -5.71 4.76
C ILE A 68 5.64 -6.66 5.95
N PRO A 69 4.41 -7.13 6.24
CA PRO A 69 4.21 -8.20 7.21
C PRO A 69 4.79 -9.50 6.64
N ILE A 70 6.08 -9.75 6.87
CA ILE A 70 6.65 -11.07 6.65
C ILE A 70 6.22 -11.90 7.84
N ALA A 71 5.36 -12.89 7.61
CA ALA A 71 5.18 -13.98 8.55
C ALA A 71 6.51 -14.75 8.61
N ALA A 72 7.41 -14.33 9.50
CA ALA A 72 8.57 -15.12 9.87
C ALA A 72 8.05 -16.45 10.40
N LYS A 73 8.39 -17.51 9.68
CA LYS A 73 8.05 -18.89 10.04
C LYS A 73 8.95 -19.37 11.16
#